data_AF-A0A7S3XT20-F1
#
_entry.id   AF-A0A7S3XT20-F1
#
_cell.length_a   1.000
_cell.length_b   1.000
_cell.length_c   1.000
_cell.angle_alpha   90.00
_cell.angle_beta   90.00
_cell.angle_gamma   90.00
#
_symmetry.space_group_name_H-M   'P 1'
#
loop_
_entity.id
_entity.type
_entity.pdbx_description
1 polymer ?
#
loop_
_entity_poly.entity_id
_entity_poly.type
_entity_poly.pdbx_seq_one_letter_code
_entity_poly.pdbx_strand_id
1 'polypeptide(L)'
;GDGSLVADRAFTARSLGRAIAPATFRDASWEPENPNILSSTYSDGVVKEVKVTKRSFETPSPETFGTSEYARVAEASMAGALGSVPQLLAQRTLTRYKRSEDGASIEALELLKYYPVNTGMSVPDGEPYLVVKSRLRLARPSSAAAATTKQQ
;
A
#
# COMPACT_ATOMS: atom_id res chain seq x y z
N GLY A 1 21.32 -12.72 4.54
CA GLY A 1 21.13 -11.29 4.30
C GLY A 1 22.18 -10.82 3.34
N ASP A 2 21.78 -10.41 2.15
CA ASP A 2 22.63 -10.05 0.99
C ASP A 2 22.84 -8.53 0.86
N GLY A 3 22.46 -7.74 1.88
CA GLY A 3 22.54 -6.28 1.83
C GLY A 3 21.54 -5.65 0.86
N SER A 4 20.51 -6.38 0.43
CA SER A 4 19.44 -5.82 -0.40
C SER A 4 18.69 -4.72 0.37
N LEU A 5 18.62 -3.54 -0.24
CA LEU A 5 17.82 -2.44 0.28
C LEU A 5 16.34 -2.77 0.03
N VAL A 6 15.61 -2.99 1.12
CA VAL A 6 14.16 -3.21 1.07
C VAL A 6 13.47 -1.92 1.46
N ALA A 7 12.62 -1.40 0.57
CA ALA A 7 11.89 -0.17 0.84
C ALA A 7 10.90 -0.37 2.00
N ASP A 8 10.96 0.52 3.01
CA ASP A 8 10.01 0.55 4.11
C ASP A 8 8.60 0.88 3.57
N ARG A 9 7.75 -0.14 3.53
CA ARG A 9 6.38 -0.01 3.06
C ARG A 9 5.48 0.68 4.08
N ALA A 10 5.81 0.59 5.36
CA ALA A 10 5.07 1.28 6.41
C ALA A 10 5.23 2.79 6.29
N PHE A 11 6.40 3.30 5.89
CA PHE A 11 6.58 4.73 5.61
C PHE A 11 5.58 5.26 4.57
N THR A 12 5.48 4.59 3.42
CA THR A 12 4.54 4.97 2.36
C THR A 12 3.09 4.80 2.81
N ALA A 13 2.77 3.70 3.49
CA ALA A 13 1.43 3.42 4.00
C ALA A 13 0.98 4.46 5.04
N ARG A 14 1.86 4.89 5.95
CA ARG A 14 1.58 5.96 6.92
C ARG A 14 1.34 7.29 6.22
N SER A 15 2.20 7.63 5.25
CA SER A 15 2.08 8.89 4.50
C SER A 15 0.76 8.95 3.74
N LEU A 16 0.40 7.86 3.04
CA LEU A 16 -0.85 7.75 2.32
C LEU A 16 -2.06 7.70 3.28
N GLY A 17 -2.00 6.87 4.31
CA GLY A 17 -3.08 6.70 5.29
C GLY A 17 -3.46 8.02 5.97
N ARG A 18 -2.47 8.81 6.38
CA ARG A 18 -2.69 10.17 6.92
C ARG A 18 -3.29 11.13 5.90
N ALA A 19 -2.96 10.99 4.61
CA ALA A 19 -3.50 11.84 3.56
C ALA A 19 -4.96 11.50 3.18
N ILE A 20 -5.30 10.20 3.11
CA ILE A 20 -6.62 9.75 2.63
C ILE A 20 -7.65 9.53 3.73
N ALA A 21 -7.19 9.22 4.95
CA ALA A 21 -8.04 8.89 6.09
C ALA A 21 -7.54 9.58 7.37
N PRO A 22 -7.34 10.91 7.38
CA PRO A 22 -6.69 11.61 8.49
C PRO A 22 -7.39 11.46 9.84
N ALA A 23 -8.72 11.32 9.84
CA ALA A 23 -9.50 11.19 11.07
C ALA A 23 -9.38 9.79 11.70
N THR A 24 -9.25 8.75 10.87
CA THR A 24 -9.39 7.36 11.29
C THR A 24 -8.10 6.57 11.24
N PHE A 25 -7.16 6.87 10.35
CA PHE A 25 -5.88 6.15 10.29
C PHE A 25 -5.05 6.37 11.56
N ARG A 26 -4.46 5.30 12.09
CA ARG A 26 -3.60 5.35 13.28
C ARG A 26 -2.16 5.06 12.94
N ASP A 27 -1.87 3.85 12.50
CA ASP A 27 -0.52 3.46 12.14
C ASP A 27 -0.50 2.35 11.09
N ALA A 28 0.67 2.16 10.48
CA ALA A 28 0.98 1.00 9.68
C ALA A 28 2.27 0.34 10.17
N SER A 29 2.29 -1.00 10.18
CA SER A 29 3.45 -1.81 10.51
C SER A 29 3.79 -2.74 9.35
N TRP A 30 5.08 -3.02 9.20
CA TRP A 30 5.65 -3.83 8.14
C TRP A 30 6.81 -4.62 8.71
N GLU A 31 6.85 -5.92 8.43
CA GLU A 31 7.88 -6.83 8.93
C GLU A 31 8.97 -6.99 7.85
N PRO A 32 10.22 -6.59 8.10
CA PRO A 32 11.28 -6.72 7.11
C PRO A 32 11.54 -8.17 6.69
N GLU A 33 11.34 -9.13 7.59
CA GLU A 33 11.48 -10.56 7.32
C GLU A 33 10.35 -11.12 6.44
N ASN A 34 9.22 -10.41 6.36
CA ASN A 34 8.11 -10.75 5.49
C ASN A 34 7.58 -9.50 4.76
N PRO A 35 8.31 -9.03 3.73
CA PRO A 35 8.09 -7.72 3.13
C PRO A 35 6.77 -7.60 2.34
N ASN A 36 6.06 -8.71 2.21
CA ASN A 36 4.79 -8.81 1.50
C ASN A 36 3.58 -8.54 2.39
N ILE A 37 3.74 -8.51 3.71
CA ILE A 37 2.65 -8.25 4.66
C ILE A 37 2.78 -6.82 5.18
N LEU A 38 1.71 -6.05 5.05
CA LEU A 38 1.57 -4.71 5.60
C LEU A 38 0.28 -4.66 6.42
N SER A 39 0.38 -4.27 7.68
CA SER A 39 -0.77 -4.14 8.57
C SER A 39 -1.04 -2.68 8.85
N SER A 40 -2.31 -2.27 8.89
CA SER A 40 -2.74 -0.90 9.21
C SER A 40 -3.84 -0.94 10.24
N THR A 41 -3.82 0.03 11.16
CA THR A 41 -4.81 0.16 12.24
C THR A 41 -5.57 1.46 12.13
N TYR A 42 -6.84 1.43 12.53
CA TYR A 42 -7.76 2.56 12.46
C TYR A 42 -8.41 2.83 13.83
N SER A 43 -8.96 4.03 13.98
CA SER A 43 -9.49 4.58 15.24
C SER A 43 -10.71 3.86 15.79
N ASP A 44 -11.45 3.20 14.90
CA ASP A 44 -12.62 2.36 15.18
C ASP A 44 -12.22 0.91 15.56
N GLY A 45 -10.92 0.64 15.68
CA GLY A 45 -10.39 -0.68 15.97
C GLY A 45 -10.37 -1.61 14.76
N VAL A 46 -10.61 -1.10 13.54
CA VAL A 46 -10.39 -1.88 12.33
C VAL A 46 -8.90 -2.13 12.14
N VAL A 47 -8.56 -3.38 11.81
CA VAL A 47 -7.24 -3.82 11.39
C VAL A 47 -7.33 -4.30 9.95
N LYS A 48 -6.51 -3.70 9.09
CA LYS A 48 -6.39 -4.05 7.68
C LYS A 48 -5.03 -4.67 7.43
N GLU A 49 -5.01 -5.94 7.03
CA GLU A 49 -3.80 -6.62 6.58
C GLU A 49 -3.81 -6.72 5.05
N VAL A 50 -2.73 -6.27 4.41
CA VAL A 50 -2.50 -6.38 2.98
C VAL A 50 -1.34 -7.34 2.75
N LYS A 51 -1.64 -8.50 2.16
CA LYS A 51 -0.66 -9.50 1.78
C LYS A 51 -0.48 -9.52 0.26
N VAL A 52 0.66 -9.03 -0.21
CA VAL A 52 1.04 -9.11 -1.63
C VAL A 52 1.33 -10.56 -2.00
N THR A 53 0.62 -11.07 -2.99
CA THR A 53 0.74 -12.45 -3.49
C THR A 53 1.53 -12.53 -4.79
N LYS A 54 1.54 -11.46 -5.59
CA LYS A 54 2.32 -11.35 -6.82
C LYS A 54 2.76 -9.92 -7.06
N ARG A 55 3.99 -9.75 -7.51
CA ARG A 55 4.56 -8.46 -7.91
C ARG A 55 5.23 -8.60 -9.27
N SER A 56 5.06 -7.60 -10.12
CA SER A 56 5.82 -7.46 -11.36
C SER A 56 6.21 -6.00 -11.57
N PHE A 57 7.31 -5.80 -12.27
CA PHE A 57 7.84 -4.49 -12.61
C PHE A 57 7.81 -4.34 -14.13
N GLU A 58 7.41 -3.17 -14.62
CA GLU A 58 7.65 -2.80 -16.00
C GLU A 58 9.17 -2.58 -16.19
N THR A 59 9.71 -2.90 -17.36
CA THR A 59 11.12 -2.59 -17.67
C THR A 59 11.34 -1.08 -17.53
N PRO A 60 12.19 -0.63 -16.61
CA PRO A 60 12.36 0.80 -16.36
C PRO A 60 13.08 1.47 -17.53
N SER A 61 12.69 2.71 -17.82
CA SER A 61 13.45 3.66 -18.63
C SER A 61 14.15 4.68 -17.72
N PRO A 62 15.03 5.55 -18.26
CA PRO A 62 15.59 6.65 -17.49
C PRO A 62 14.53 7.58 -16.88
N GLU A 63 13.38 7.73 -17.53
CA GLU A 63 12.34 8.70 -17.13
C GLU A 63 11.14 8.06 -16.44
N THR A 64 10.86 6.79 -16.72
CA THR A 64 9.62 6.13 -16.33
C THR A 64 9.86 4.73 -15.81
N PHE A 65 9.05 4.31 -14.85
CA PHE A 65 9.01 2.93 -14.39
C PHE A 65 7.61 2.59 -13.89
N GLY A 66 7.30 1.31 -13.75
CA GLY A 66 5.97 0.88 -13.37
C GLY A 66 5.98 -0.37 -12.51
N THR A 67 4.93 -0.51 -11.70
CA THR A 67 4.73 -1.65 -10.80
C THR A 67 3.31 -2.17 -10.92
N SER A 68 3.14 -3.49 -10.83
CA SER A 68 1.86 -4.15 -10.64
C SER A 68 1.96 -5.06 -9.42
N GLU A 69 1.08 -4.87 -8.45
CA GLU A 69 0.94 -5.74 -7.29
C GLU A 69 -0.47 -6.35 -7.25
N TYR A 70 -0.53 -7.64 -6.97
CA TYR A 70 -1.75 -8.32 -6.55
C TYR A 70 -1.64 -8.62 -5.07
N ALA A 71 -2.69 -8.32 -4.32
CA ALA A 71 -2.74 -8.52 -2.89
C ALA A 71 -4.08 -9.10 -2.45
N ARG A 72 -4.05 -9.81 -1.32
CA ARG A 72 -5.22 -10.08 -0.50
C ARG A 72 -5.29 -9.02 0.57
N VAL A 73 -6.48 -8.51 0.80
CA VAL A 73 -6.78 -7.60 1.90
C VAL A 73 -7.69 -8.34 2.85
N ALA A 74 -7.29 -8.45 4.11
CA ALA A 74 -8.13 -8.94 5.19
C ALA A 74 -8.47 -7.74 6.09
N GLU A 75 -9.76 -7.49 6.27
CA GLU A 75 -10.25 -6.45 7.17
C GLU A 75 -10.99 -7.11 8.33
N ALA A 76 -10.47 -6.90 9.54
CA ALA A 76 -11.07 -7.36 10.78
C ALA A 76 -11.47 -6.14 11.61
N SER A 77 -12.75 -6.05 11.99
CA SER A 77 -13.19 -5.05 12.94
C SER A 77 -13.05 -5.59 14.37
N MET A 78 -12.50 -4.80 15.28
CA MET A 78 -12.55 -5.08 16.71
C MET A 78 -13.96 -4.97 17.32
N ALA A 79 -14.99 -4.64 16.53
CA ALA A 79 -16.38 -4.66 16.97
C ALA A 79 -16.86 -6.11 17.23
N GLY A 80 -16.40 -6.68 18.36
CA GLY A 80 -17.06 -7.71 19.15
C GLY A 80 -17.11 -9.11 18.55
N ALA A 81 -16.05 -9.90 18.77
CA ALA A 81 -16.09 -11.31 19.22
C ALA A 81 -14.85 -12.05 18.71
N LEU A 82 -14.37 -13.01 19.52
CA LEU A 82 -13.39 -14.05 19.16
C LEU A 82 -13.82 -14.95 17.95
N GLY A 83 -14.76 -14.51 17.12
CA GLY A 83 -15.35 -15.26 16.01
C GLY A 83 -15.81 -14.42 14.80
N SER A 84 -15.47 -13.13 14.70
CA SER A 84 -15.79 -12.36 13.49
C SER A 84 -14.92 -12.84 12.33
N VAL A 85 -15.55 -13.34 11.25
CA VAL A 85 -14.86 -13.73 10.02
C VAL A 85 -14.33 -12.45 9.33
N PRO A 86 -13.01 -12.34 9.08
CA PRO A 86 -12.46 -11.20 8.37
C PRO A 86 -13.09 -11.05 6.98
N GLN A 87 -13.40 -9.82 6.59
CA GLN A 87 -13.79 -9.54 5.21
C GLN A 87 -12.55 -9.66 4.33
N LEU A 88 -12.64 -10.49 3.29
CA LEU A 88 -11.54 -10.72 2.36
C LEU A 88 -11.83 -10.02 1.04
N LEU A 89 -10.85 -9.26 0.56
CA LEU A 89 -10.88 -8.60 -0.75
C LEU A 89 -9.65 -8.99 -1.56
N ALA A 90 -9.81 -9.11 -2.88
CA ALA A 90 -8.69 -9.16 -3.80
C ALA A 90 -8.43 -7.74 -4.34
N GLN A 91 -7.17 -7.32 -4.32
CA GLN A 91 -6.74 -5.99 -4.74
C GLN A 91 -5.67 -6.10 -5.81
N ARG A 92 -5.77 -5.31 -6.87
CA ARG A 92 -4.66 -5.06 -7.80
C ARG A 92 -4.29 -3.58 -7.77
N THR A 93 -3.02 -3.29 -7.53
CA THR A 93 -2.46 -1.94 -7.61
C THR A 93 -1.57 -1.86 -8.84
N LEU A 94 -1.87 -0.91 -9.73
CA LEU A 94 -1.05 -0.58 -10.89
C LEU A 94 -0.55 0.85 -10.72
N THR A 95 0.77 1.03 -10.71
CA THR A 95 1.35 2.36 -10.56
C THR A 95 2.38 2.61 -11.64
N ARG A 96 2.25 3.74 -12.32
CA ARG A 96 3.23 4.25 -13.29
C ARG A 96 3.83 5.52 -12.76
N TYR A 97 5.15 5.59 -12.79
CA TYR A 97 5.95 6.68 -12.26
C TYR A 97 6.66 7.40 -13.40
N LYS A 98 6.79 8.71 -13.26
CA LYS A 98 7.61 9.58 -14.10
C LYS A 98 8.50 10.44 -13.19
N ARG A 99 9.80 10.42 -13.43
CA ARG A 99 10.75 11.33 -12.76
C ARG A 99 10.50 12.76 -13.25
N SER A 100 10.54 13.74 -12.35
CA SER A 100 10.52 15.14 -12.77
C SER A 100 11.85 15.50 -13.44
N GLU A 101 11.82 16.47 -14.35
CA GLU A 101 13.00 16.89 -15.13
C GLU A 101 14.14 17.41 -14.23
N ASP A 102 13.79 18.01 -13.09
CA ASP A 102 14.74 18.48 -12.07
C ASP A 102 15.26 17.37 -11.12
N GLY A 103 14.76 16.13 -11.26
CA GLY A 103 15.10 15.00 -10.41
C GLY A 103 14.67 15.14 -8.93
N ALA A 104 13.95 16.20 -8.58
CA ALA A 104 13.57 16.51 -7.20
C ALA A 104 12.34 15.73 -6.72
N SER A 105 11.52 15.24 -7.66
CA SER A 105 10.26 14.54 -7.37
C SER A 105 9.97 13.42 -8.37
N ILE A 106 9.00 12.59 -8.00
CA ILE A 106 8.45 11.56 -8.85
C ILE A 106 6.93 11.75 -8.87
N GLU A 107 6.38 11.97 -10.04
CA GLU A 107 4.94 11.98 -10.28
C GLU A 107 4.48 10.55 -10.57
N ALA A 108 3.29 10.17 -10.10
CA ALA A 108 2.75 8.84 -10.37
C ALA A 108 1.24 8.87 -10.65
N LEU A 109 0.82 7.93 -11.49
CA LEU A 109 -0.57 7.56 -11.68
C LEU A 109 -0.78 6.19 -11.05
N GLU A 110 -1.67 6.12 -10.07
CA GLU A 110 -2.05 4.88 -9.40
C GLU A 110 -3.49 4.50 -9.77
N LEU A 111 -3.67 3.22 -10.07
CA LEU A 111 -4.95 2.59 -10.32
C LEU A 111 -5.11 1.41 -9.36
N LEU A 112 -6.01 1.58 -8.41
CA LEU A 112 -6.35 0.57 -7.41
C LEU A 112 -7.65 -0.11 -7.82
N LYS A 113 -7.64 -1.43 -7.93
CA LYS A 113 -8.80 -2.23 -8.36
C LYS A 113 -9.15 -3.23 -7.27
N TYR A 114 -10.43 -3.25 -6.89
CA TYR A 114 -10.97 -4.23 -5.96
C TYR A 114 -11.87 -5.23 -6.68
N TYR A 115 -11.73 -6.49 -6.29
CA TYR A 115 -12.44 -7.60 -6.87
C TYR A 115 -13.11 -8.43 -5.76
N PRO A 116 -14.27 -9.05 -6.04
CA PRO A 116 -14.88 -9.96 -5.08
C PRO A 116 -13.96 -11.16 -4.88
N VAL A 117 -13.85 -11.66 -3.65
CA VAL A 117 -13.14 -12.91 -3.38
C VAL A 117 -14.11 -14.05 -3.62
N ASN A 118 -14.10 -14.60 -4.83
CA ASN A 118 -14.54 -15.97 -5.00
C ASN A 118 -13.48 -16.86 -4.35
N THR A 119 -13.90 -17.83 -3.53
CA THR A 119 -13.08 -18.74 -2.72
C THR A 119 -12.16 -19.65 -3.57
N GLY A 120 -11.19 -19.08 -4.28
CA GLY A 120 -10.25 -19.78 -5.15
C GLY A 120 -9.12 -18.84 -5.57
N MET A 121 -7.87 -19.25 -5.33
CA MET A 121 -6.66 -18.41 -5.36
C MET A 121 -6.19 -17.97 -6.76
N SER A 122 -7.07 -17.78 -7.73
CA SER A 122 -6.72 -17.27 -9.06
C SER A 122 -7.11 -15.79 -9.19
N VAL A 123 -6.29 -15.05 -9.95
CA VAL A 123 -6.60 -13.69 -10.39
C VAL A 123 -8.04 -13.68 -10.93
N PRO A 124 -8.91 -12.75 -10.51
CA PRO A 124 -10.27 -12.74 -11.03
C PRO A 124 -10.22 -12.34 -12.49
N ASP A 125 -10.57 -13.28 -13.38
CA ASP A 125 -10.90 -13.04 -14.79
C ASP A 125 -12.24 -12.28 -14.92
N GLY A 126 -12.45 -11.25 -14.10
CA GLY A 126 -13.68 -10.50 -13.99
C GLY A 126 -13.44 -9.00 -13.84
N GLU A 127 -14.50 -8.23 -14.06
CA GLU A 127 -14.46 -6.77 -13.89
C GLU A 127 -14.31 -6.41 -12.40
N PRO A 128 -13.47 -5.42 -12.06
CA PRO A 128 -13.40 -4.91 -10.70
C PRO A 128 -14.73 -4.24 -10.32
N TYR A 129 -15.20 -4.47 -9.10
CA TYR A 129 -16.41 -3.79 -8.61
C TYR A 129 -16.12 -2.34 -8.19
N LEU A 130 -14.87 -2.03 -7.88
CA LEU A 130 -14.42 -0.68 -7.54
C LEU A 130 -13.04 -0.42 -8.15
N VAL A 131 -12.92 0.75 -8.77
CA VAL A 131 -11.67 1.27 -9.31
C VAL A 131 -11.43 2.66 -8.75
N VAL A 132 -10.33 2.83 -8.04
CA VAL A 132 -9.88 4.12 -7.53
C VAL A 132 -8.68 4.58 -8.35
N LYS A 133 -8.71 5.85 -8.78
CA LYS A 133 -7.64 6.50 -9.53
C LYS A 133 -7.05 7.61 -8.69
N SER A 134 -5.73 7.62 -8.57
CA SER A 134 -5.01 8.62 -7.78
C SER A 134 -3.85 9.19 -8.59
N ARG A 135 -3.56 10.48 -8.38
CA ARG A 135 -2.30 11.10 -8.77
C ARG A 135 -1.44 11.22 -7.51
N LEU A 136 -0.23 10.71 -7.56
CA LEU A 136 0.71 10.76 -6.44
C LEU A 136 1.88 11.67 -6.82
N ARG A 137 2.37 12.41 -5.84
CA ARG A 137 3.62 13.16 -5.94
C ARG A 137 4.52 12.74 -4.79
N LEU A 138 5.64 12.13 -5.13
CA LEU A 138 6.66 11.70 -4.18
C LEU A 138 7.78 12.72 -4.22
N ALA A 139 8.05 13.35 -3.08
CA ALA A 139 9.18 14.26 -2.91
C ALA A 139 10.02 13.78 -1.73
N ARG A 140 11.32 14.05 -1.75
CA ARG A 140 12.13 13.82 -0.55
C ARG A 140 11.61 14.71 0.58
N PRO A 141 11.45 14.18 1.81
CA PRO A 141 11.20 15.04 2.96
C PRO A 141 12.30 16.10 3.03
N SER A 142 11.93 17.37 3.13
CA SER A 142 12.93 18.39 3.48
C SER A 142 13.47 18.06 4.87
N SER A 143 14.74 18.37 5.13
CA SER A 143 15.42 18.02 6.39
C SER A 143 14.70 18.54 7.66
N ALA A 144 13.78 19.50 7.52
CA ALA A 144 12.94 20.01 8.59
C ALA A 144 11.83 19.02 9.05
N ALA A 145 11.37 18.10 8.20
CA ALA A 145 10.27 17.18 8.53
C ALA A 145 10.74 15.85 9.15
N ALA A 146 12.02 15.49 9.00
CA ALA A 146 12.58 14.25 9.53
C ALA A 146 12.86 14.29 11.05
N ALA A 147 12.76 15.46 11.69
CA ALA A 147 13.09 15.65 13.10
C ALA A 147 11.98 15.23 14.08
N THR A 148 10.74 14.98 13.61
CA THR A 148 9.60 14.76 14.51
C THR A 148 9.36 13.30 14.90
N THR A 149 10.21 12.36 14.45
CA THR A 149 10.10 10.94 14.84
C THR A 149 11.30 10.49 15.67
N LYS A 150 11.62 11.22 16.75
CA LYS A 150 12.30 10.69 17.93
C LYS A 150 11.73 11.41 19.15
N GLN A 151 11.49 10.65 20.23
CA GLN A 151 10.87 11.02 21.51
C GLN A 151 9.33 10.96 21.45
N GLN A 152 8.63 10.07 22.14
CA GLN A 152 8.81 9.57 23.52
C GLN A 152 8.58 8.05 23.63
#